data_AF-A0A3B9PJ58-F1
#
_entry.id   AF-A0A3B9PJ58-F1
#
_cell.length_a   1.000
_cell.length_b   1.000
_cell.length_c   1.000
_cell.angle_alpha   90.00
_cell.angle_beta   90.00
_cell.angle_gamma   90.00
#
_symmetry.space_group_name_H-M   'P 1'
#
loop_
_entity.id
_entity.type
_entity.pdbx_description
1 polymer ?
#
loop_
_entity_poly.entity_id
_entity_poly.type
_entity_poly.pdbx_seq_one_letter_code
_entity_poly.pdbx_strand_id
1 'polypeptide(L)'
;VTQIMTPQERLVTVREGASLEEARELLRVHRLERVLVLNDAGELCGLITVKDMMKSTEHPFAAKDEQGRLRVAAAIGVGAGTEERTERLAEAGVDMIVVDTA
;
A
#
# COMPACT_ATOMS: atom_id res chain seq x y z
N VAL A 1 -5.09 -16.87 18.33
CA VAL A 1 -4.99 -15.39 18.22
C VAL A 1 -6.12 -14.65 18.93
N THR A 2 -7.34 -15.20 18.99
CA THR A 2 -8.52 -14.58 19.62
C THR A 2 -8.34 -14.13 21.06
N GLN A 3 -7.50 -14.81 21.85
CA GLN A 3 -7.23 -14.45 23.25
C GLN A 3 -6.26 -13.26 23.44
N ILE A 4 -5.55 -12.85 22.38
CA ILE A 4 -4.50 -11.81 22.46
C ILE A 4 -4.76 -10.62 21.52
N MET A 5 -5.65 -10.76 20.55
CA MET A 5 -5.99 -9.68 19.62
C MET A 5 -6.81 -8.60 20.33
N THR A 6 -6.66 -7.35 19.89
CA THR A 6 -7.55 -6.27 20.32
C THR A 6 -8.99 -6.59 19.87
N PRO A 7 -9.97 -6.63 20.79
CA PRO A 7 -11.37 -6.88 20.43
C PRO A 7 -11.90 -5.85 19.44
N GLN A 8 -12.84 -6.25 18.57
CA GLN A 8 -13.38 -5.41 17.52
C GLN A 8 -13.98 -4.10 18.04
N GLU A 9 -14.71 -4.16 19.16
CA GLU A 9 -15.30 -3.02 19.86
C GLU A 9 -14.27 -1.96 20.35
N ARG A 10 -12.98 -2.32 20.37
CA ARG A 10 -11.87 -1.44 20.76
C ARG A 10 -11.02 -0.99 19.57
N LEU A 11 -11.36 -1.40 18.35
CA LEU A 11 -10.63 -1.00 17.15
C LEU A 11 -11.01 0.43 16.76
N VAL A 12 -10.01 1.22 16.43
CA VAL A 12 -10.20 2.54 15.81
C VAL A 12 -10.21 2.34 14.30
N THR A 13 -11.23 2.88 13.65
CA THR A 13 -11.50 2.70 12.23
C THR A 13 -11.83 4.04 11.57
N VAL A 14 -11.63 4.12 10.25
CA VAL A 14 -12.10 5.20 9.37
C VAL A 14 -12.95 4.59 8.26
N ARG A 15 -13.81 5.40 7.65
CA ARG A 15 -14.57 4.98 6.47
C ARG A 15 -13.71 5.03 5.21
N GLU A 16 -14.05 4.21 4.23
CA GLU A 16 -13.55 4.35 2.88
C GLU A 16 -13.82 5.78 2.35
N GLY A 17 -12.82 6.38 1.71
CA GLY A 17 -12.86 7.77 1.28
C GLY A 17 -12.53 8.82 2.35
N ALA A 18 -12.26 8.42 3.60
CA ALA A 18 -11.74 9.33 4.62
C ALA A 18 -10.43 9.99 4.20
N SER A 19 -10.26 11.25 4.58
CA SER A 19 -9.04 12.01 4.28
C SER A 19 -7.82 11.48 5.05
N LEU A 20 -6.62 11.73 4.51
CA LEU A 20 -5.38 11.37 5.21
C LEU A 20 -5.22 12.17 6.51
N GLU A 21 -5.65 13.43 6.53
CA GLU A 21 -5.69 14.29 7.73
C GLU A 21 -6.56 13.70 8.83
N GLU A 22 -7.75 13.20 8.50
CA GLU A 22 -8.66 12.56 9.45
C GLU A 22 -8.02 11.30 10.07
N ALA A 23 -7.45 10.44 9.22
CA ALA A 23 -6.72 9.27 9.68
C ALA A 23 -5.54 9.66 10.58
N ARG A 24 -4.79 10.70 10.22
CA ARG A 24 -3.65 11.21 11.00
C ARG A 24 -4.07 11.74 12.37
N GLU A 25 -5.21 12.43 12.45
CA GLU A 25 -5.74 12.93 13.71
C GLU A 25 -6.17 11.77 14.62
N LEU A 26 -6.85 10.76 14.09
CA LEU A 26 -7.22 9.57 14.88
C LEU A 26 -5.98 8.83 15.40
N LEU A 27 -4.97 8.62 14.56
CA LEU A 27 -3.70 8.02 14.98
C LEU A 27 -3.03 8.82 16.10
N ARG A 28 -3.08 10.15 16.04
CA ARG A 28 -2.53 11.05 17.08
C ARG A 28 -3.32 10.99 18.38
N VAL A 29 -4.65 11.14 18.31
CA VAL A 29 -5.55 11.17 19.48
C VAL A 29 -5.49 9.84 20.23
N HIS A 30 -5.55 8.73 19.51
CA HIS A 30 -5.53 7.39 20.09
C HIS A 30 -4.13 6.83 20.34
N ARG A 31 -3.07 7.57 19.95
CA ARG A 31 -1.67 7.16 20.03
C ARG A 31 -1.41 5.79 19.39
N LEU A 32 -1.98 5.59 18.21
CA LEU A 32 -1.87 4.35 17.42
C LEU A 32 -0.90 4.53 16.25
N GLU A 33 -0.31 3.43 15.82
CA GLU A 33 0.56 3.41 14.63
C GLU A 33 -0.19 3.04 13.35
N ARG A 34 -1.40 2.50 13.49
CA ARG A 34 -2.22 2.01 12.38
C ARG A 34 -3.71 2.23 12.64
N VAL A 35 -4.47 2.50 11.59
CA VAL A 35 -5.93 2.66 11.61
C VAL A 35 -6.54 1.86 10.47
N LEU A 36 -7.65 1.17 10.75
CA LEU A 36 -8.33 0.30 9.79
C LEU A 36 -9.31 1.11 8.95
N VAL A 37 -9.40 0.81 7.65
CA VAL A 37 -10.37 1.42 6.74
C VAL A 37 -11.49 0.41 6.49
N LEU A 38 -12.73 0.80 6.78
CA LEU A 38 -13.92 -0.04 6.56
C LEU A 38 -14.84 0.57 5.49
N ASN A 39 -15.51 -0.27 4.69
CA ASN A 39 -16.61 0.17 3.83
C ASN A 39 -17.92 0.34 4.64
N ASP A 40 -19.00 0.76 3.96
CA ASP A 40 -20.31 0.95 4.58
C ASP A 40 -20.97 -0.35 5.09
N ALA A 41 -20.54 -1.52 4.60
CA ALA A 41 -20.95 -2.82 5.10
C ALA A 41 -20.17 -3.25 6.36
N GLY A 42 -19.18 -2.46 6.79
CA GLY A 42 -18.31 -2.77 7.94
C GLY A 42 -17.19 -3.76 7.62
N GLU A 43 -16.90 -4.01 6.34
CA GLU A 43 -15.86 -4.92 5.89
C GLU A 43 -14.51 -4.19 5.79
N LEU A 44 -13.41 -4.90 6.04
CA LEU A 44 -12.06 -4.34 5.99
C LEU A 44 -11.61 -4.11 4.55
N CYS A 45 -11.35 -2.85 4.20
CA CYS A 45 -10.91 -2.45 2.87
C CYS A 45 -9.46 -1.96 2.83
N GLY A 46 -8.88 -1.61 3.99
CA GLY A 46 -7.51 -1.13 4.01
C GLY A 46 -6.93 -0.89 5.40
N LEU A 47 -5.68 -0.47 5.41
CA LEU A 47 -4.92 -0.12 6.61
C LEU A 47 -4.05 1.10 6.30
N ILE A 48 -4.16 2.13 7.11
CA ILE A 48 -3.30 3.31 7.04
C ILE A 48 -2.30 3.24 8.18
N THR A 49 -1.02 3.51 7.91
CA THR A 49 0.04 3.49 8.92
C THR A 49 0.71 4.86 9.05
N VAL A 50 1.12 5.20 10.28
CA VAL A 50 1.93 6.42 10.54
C VAL A 50 3.23 6.38 9.76
N LYS A 51 3.84 5.19 9.64
CA LYS A 51 5.12 5.01 8.97
C LYS A 51 5.07 5.41 7.49
N ASP A 52 4.02 5.06 6.77
CA ASP A 52 3.90 5.39 5.34
C ASP A 52 3.67 6.89 5.13
N MET A 53 2.92 7.55 6.03
CA MET A 53 2.77 9.01 6.04
C MET A 53 4.10 9.73 6.30
N MET A 54 4.90 9.24 7.26
CA MET A 54 6.22 9.80 7.55
C MET A 54 7.15 9.66 6.34
N LYS A 55 7.22 8.47 5.73
CA LYS A 55 8.01 8.26 4.51
C LYS A 55 7.61 9.19 3.37
N SER A 56 6.32 9.46 3.21
CA SER A 56 5.85 10.38 2.18
C SER A 56 6.28 11.83 2.44
N THR A 57 6.42 12.22 3.71
CA THR A 57 6.90 13.55 4.11
C THR A 57 8.42 13.66 4.01
N GLU A 58 9.15 12.61 4.42
CA GLU A 58 10.62 12.52 4.35
C GLU A 58 11.14 12.44 2.91
N HIS A 59 10.36 11.84 2.01
CA HIS A 59 10.71 11.66 0.60
C HIS A 59 9.63 12.24 -0.33
N PRO A 60 9.51 13.59 -0.39
CA PRO A 60 8.48 14.24 -1.20
C PRO A 60 8.66 14.03 -2.71
N PHE A 61 9.88 13.72 -3.15
CA PHE A 61 10.22 13.45 -4.55
C PHE A 61 10.36 11.95 -4.85
N ALA A 62 9.82 11.08 -3.99
CA ALA A 62 9.81 9.64 -4.27
C ALA A 62 9.06 9.34 -5.57
N ALA A 63 9.64 8.48 -6.41
CA ALA A 63 9.00 8.03 -7.65
C ALA A 63 7.79 7.16 -7.29
N LYS A 64 6.59 7.75 -7.34
CA LYS A 64 5.33 7.10 -7.00
C LYS A 64 4.36 7.08 -8.17
N ASP A 65 3.47 6.09 -8.20
CA ASP A 65 2.34 6.05 -9.12
C ASP A 65 1.18 6.94 -8.63
N GLU A 66 0.07 6.96 -9.38
CA GLU A 66 -1.12 7.75 -9.04
C GLU A 66 -1.80 7.29 -7.73
N GLN A 67 -1.51 6.07 -7.28
CA GLN A 67 -2.04 5.46 -6.07
C GLN A 67 -1.08 5.66 -4.87
N GLY A 68 0.06 6.32 -5.08
CA GLY A 68 1.06 6.61 -4.05
C GLY A 68 2.03 5.45 -3.75
N ARG A 69 1.99 4.36 -4.54
CA ARG A 69 2.92 3.22 -4.43
C ARG A 69 4.25 3.58 -5.10
N LEU A 70 5.35 2.99 -4.63
CA LEU A 70 6.65 3.20 -5.27
C LEU A 70 6.66 2.57 -6.66
N ARG A 71 7.17 3.30 -7.66
CA ARG A 71 7.33 2.78 -9.00
C ARG A 71 8.46 1.76 -9.07
N VAL A 72 8.26 0.71 -9.86
CA VAL A 72 9.22 -0.37 -10.09
C VAL A 72 9.30 -0.70 -11.57
N ALA A 73 10.52 -0.99 -12.02
CA ALA A 73 10.78 -1.49 -13.36
C ALA A 73 11.59 -2.78 -13.30
N ALA A 74 11.42 -3.65 -14.30
CA ALA A 74 12.16 -4.90 -14.40
C ALA A 74 12.76 -5.08 -15.80
N ALA A 75 14.01 -5.55 -15.85
CA ALA A 75 14.66 -5.92 -17.10
C ALA A 75 14.36 -7.38 -17.48
N ILE A 76 14.16 -7.63 -18.76
CA ILE A 76 13.98 -8.97 -19.34
C ILE A 76 14.94 -9.16 -20.52
N GLY A 77 15.44 -10.39 -20.70
CA GLY A 77 16.19 -10.76 -21.91
C GLY A 77 15.29 -11.21 -23.06
N VAL A 78 15.86 -11.66 -24.17
CA VAL A 78 15.11 -12.13 -25.36
C VAL A 78 15.08 -13.65 -25.55
N GLY A 79 15.50 -14.41 -24.52
CA GLY A 79 15.59 -15.87 -24.58
C GLY A 79 14.25 -16.60 -24.42
N ALA A 80 14.28 -17.93 -24.58
CA ALA A 80 13.12 -18.76 -24.28
C ALA A 80 12.69 -18.61 -22.81
N GLY A 81 11.37 -18.50 -22.58
CA GLY A 81 10.79 -18.27 -21.24
C GLY A 81 10.67 -16.80 -20.83
N THR A 82 11.08 -15.86 -21.68
CA THR A 82 10.87 -14.42 -21.44
C THR A 82 9.39 -14.04 -21.37
N GLU A 83 8.54 -14.64 -22.21
CA GLU A 83 7.11 -14.33 -22.25
C GLU A 83 6.43 -14.63 -20.91
N GLU A 84 6.59 -15.85 -20.38
CA GLU A 84 6.06 -16.24 -19.06
C GLU A 84 6.59 -15.33 -17.95
N ARG A 85 7.87 -14.96 -17.99
CA ARG A 85 8.44 -14.03 -17.01
C ARG A 85 7.79 -12.64 -17.11
N THR A 86 7.58 -12.14 -18.31
CA THR A 86 6.96 -10.84 -18.56
C THR A 86 5.53 -10.82 -18.03
N GLU A 87 4.75 -11.87 -18.32
CA GLU A 87 3.38 -12.01 -17.82
C GLU A 87 3.35 -11.98 -16.29
N ARG A 88 4.21 -12.76 -15.63
CA ARG A 88 4.26 -12.79 -14.16
C ARG A 88 4.71 -11.46 -13.54
N LEU A 89 5.59 -10.72 -14.21
CA LEU A 89 6.00 -9.38 -13.77
C LEU A 89 4.88 -8.35 -13.94
N ALA A 90 4.12 -8.44 -15.04
CA ALA A 90 2.96 -7.60 -15.27
C ALA A 90 1.86 -7.89 -14.23
N GLU A 91 1.57 -9.16 -13.95
CA GLU A 91 0.64 -9.57 -12.90
C GLU A 91 1.06 -9.10 -11.50
N ALA A 92 2.36 -9.10 -11.22
CA ALA A 92 2.91 -8.56 -9.98
C ALA A 92 2.83 -7.02 -9.87
N GLY A 93 2.48 -6.33 -10.97
CA GLY A 93 2.25 -4.89 -10.99
C GLY A 93 3.49 -4.04 -11.28
N VAL A 94 4.44 -4.53 -12.09
CA VAL A 94 5.57 -3.71 -12.56
C VAL A 94 5.09 -2.59 -13.47
N ASP A 95 5.58 -1.35 -13.26
CA ASP A 95 5.17 -0.18 -14.04
C ASP A 95 5.82 -0.12 -15.42
N MET A 96 7.02 -0.70 -15.57
CA MET A 96 7.79 -0.66 -16.82
C MET A 96 8.66 -1.91 -17.00
N ILE A 97 8.64 -2.46 -18.21
CA ILE A 97 9.54 -3.53 -18.63
C ILE A 97 10.61 -2.96 -19.56
N VAL A 98 11.86 -3.31 -19.30
CA VAL A 98 13.01 -2.95 -20.14
C VAL A 98 13.50 -4.21 -20.84
N VAL A 99 13.54 -4.18 -22.18
CA VAL A 99 14.14 -5.26 -22.96
C VAL A 99 15.65 -5.04 -23.00
N ASP A 100 16.38 -5.91 -22.32
CA ASP A 100 17.83 -5.87 -22.22
C ASP A 100 18.44 -6.85 -23.24
N THR A 101 19.09 -6.30 -24.25
CA THR A 101 19.79 -7.04 -25.32
C THR A 101 21.10 -6.33 -25.65
N ALA A 102 22.14 -7.12 -25.93
CA ALA A 102 23.46 -6.64 -26.36
C ALA A 102 23.50 -6.32 -27.85
#